data_AF-A0A951SZH7-F1
#
_entry.id   AF-A0A951SZH7-F1
#
_cell.length_a   1.000
_cell.length_b   1.000
_cell.length_c   1.000
_cell.angle_alpha   90.00
_cell.angle_beta   90.00
_cell.angle_gamma   90.00
#
_symmetry.space_group_name_H-M   'P 1'
#
loop_
_entity.id
_entity.type
_entity.pdbx_description
1 polymer ?
#
loop_
_entity_poly.entity_id
_entity_poly.type
_entity_poly.pdbx_seq_one_letter_code
_entity_poly.pdbx_strand_id
1 'polypeptide(L)'
;MAADLNKVELGNSGTELIQDFQNRLSFSTRKIELSETLPFSASRIYYSSGSTASVWARYLIKKNLHPDLVSKIIIGLLKRNLFLSSTHDEAAIAIAMRNYHDHYEKGYPTSAAVQLDGTDLFRFEFANLGSKQPFVGANFDTESLIKKYNLANLTVPKTLSFLNPSKSGRVYYNATLDYSVDFSKIEPKDEGISISRQIFDDKMKPVTDLKLKRGEVYLVRLRTITRRPIADFVLRDPIPSVSEIVNTSFQTEGLSLASLEQSEKSYTWFESRPMIEKRYDAFVLTSSYLSAGIHEYLYVMRPISAGNSMLPSATGQAMYEPEIFGRTGGDIVEALK
;
A
#
# COMPACT_ATOMS: atom_id res chain seq x y z
N MET A 1 14.17 43.52 -23.98
CA MET A 1 13.24 42.54 -23.38
C MET A 1 13.93 41.19 -23.40
N ALA A 2 14.47 40.73 -22.27
CA ALA A 2 14.98 39.38 -22.17
C ALA A 2 13.77 38.44 -22.12
N ALA A 3 13.61 37.58 -23.13
CA ALA A 3 12.63 36.51 -23.08
C ALA A 3 12.93 35.64 -21.85
N ASP A 4 11.94 35.43 -21.00
CA ASP A 4 12.05 34.55 -19.85
C ASP A 4 12.26 33.12 -20.36
N LEU A 5 13.53 32.70 -20.48
CA LEU A 5 13.96 31.37 -20.94
C LEU A 5 13.39 30.21 -20.08
N ASN A 6 12.68 30.52 -18.99
CA ASN A 6 12.01 29.57 -18.13
C ASN A 6 10.57 29.24 -18.55
N LYS A 7 9.94 30.02 -19.45
CA LYS A 7 8.66 29.63 -20.07
C LYS A 7 8.91 28.99 -21.42
N VAL A 8 9.30 27.72 -21.39
CA VAL A 8 9.27 26.89 -22.60
C VAL A 8 7.85 26.38 -22.78
N GLU A 9 7.18 26.80 -23.85
CA GLU A 9 6.02 26.06 -24.36
C GLU A 9 6.50 24.68 -24.79
N LEU A 10 6.09 23.67 -24.04
CA LEU A 10 6.24 22.29 -24.49
C LEU A 10 5.38 22.16 -25.74
N GLY A 11 6.01 22.02 -26.91
CA GLY A 11 5.29 21.54 -28.09
C GLY A 11 4.67 20.18 -27.79
N ASN A 12 3.69 19.75 -28.61
CA ASN A 12 2.92 18.52 -28.38
C ASN A 12 3.79 17.30 -28.01
N SER A 13 4.91 17.12 -28.73
CA SER A 13 5.84 16.01 -28.47
C SER A 13 6.51 16.05 -27.08
N GLY A 14 6.76 17.23 -26.52
CA GLY A 14 7.33 17.36 -25.17
C GLY A 14 6.32 16.96 -24.09
N THR A 15 5.06 17.34 -24.27
CA THR A 15 3.95 16.93 -23.39
C THR A 15 3.71 15.43 -23.48
N GLU A 16 3.73 14.86 -24.69
CA GLU A 16 3.59 13.42 -24.91
C GLU A 16 4.70 12.61 -24.24
N LEU A 17 5.97 13.06 -24.34
CA LEU A 17 7.10 12.39 -23.68
C LEU A 17 6.99 12.40 -22.15
N ILE A 18 6.54 13.52 -21.57
CA ILE A 18 6.31 13.61 -20.12
C ILE A 18 5.17 12.68 -19.72
N GLN A 19 4.09 12.63 -20.50
CA GLN A 19 2.97 11.74 -20.22
C GLN A 19 3.37 10.26 -20.33
N ASP A 20 4.13 9.87 -21.35
CA ASP A 20 4.67 8.51 -21.48
C ASP A 20 5.55 8.14 -20.29
N PHE A 21 6.42 9.06 -19.84
CA PHE A 21 7.21 8.85 -18.64
C PHE A 21 6.32 8.67 -17.40
N GLN A 22 5.32 9.54 -17.19
CA GLN A 22 4.39 9.45 -16.07
C GLN A 22 3.61 8.14 -16.07
N ASN A 23 3.22 7.62 -17.24
CA ASN A 23 2.51 6.35 -17.38
C ASN A 23 3.36 5.13 -16.94
N ARG A 24 4.69 5.28 -16.89
CA ARG A 24 5.61 4.24 -16.43
C ARG A 24 5.92 4.32 -14.93
N LEU A 25 5.38 5.32 -14.23
CA LEU A 25 5.56 5.47 -12.80
C LEU A 25 4.49 4.69 -12.05
N SER A 26 4.93 3.90 -11.07
CA SER A 26 4.07 3.35 -10.03
C SER A 26 4.16 4.26 -8.81
N PHE A 27 3.00 4.71 -8.33
CA PHE A 27 2.89 5.61 -7.18
C PHE A 27 2.42 4.81 -5.96
N SER A 28 3.08 4.98 -4.82
CA SER A 28 2.48 4.79 -3.50
C SER A 28 2.42 6.13 -2.77
N THR A 29 1.82 6.18 -1.59
CA THR A 29 1.84 7.43 -0.79
C THR A 29 3.26 7.75 -0.32
N ARG A 30 4.16 6.75 -0.33
CA ARG A 30 5.49 6.82 0.26
C ARG A 30 6.63 6.85 -0.75
N LYS A 31 6.46 6.35 -1.97
CA LYS A 31 7.52 6.35 -3.00
C LYS A 31 6.94 6.39 -4.41
N ILE A 32 7.81 6.72 -5.36
CA ILE A 32 7.61 6.45 -6.78
C ILE A 32 8.61 5.40 -7.20
N GLU A 33 8.14 4.41 -7.96
CA GLU A 33 8.99 3.45 -8.65
C GLU A 33 8.78 3.62 -10.16
N LEU A 34 9.87 3.71 -10.90
CA LEU A 34 9.82 3.68 -12.36
C LEU A 34 9.82 2.23 -12.83
N SER A 35 8.76 1.82 -13.52
CA SER A 35 8.69 0.54 -14.22
C SER A 35 9.32 0.68 -15.59
N GLU A 36 10.58 0.24 -15.72
CA GLU A 36 11.25 0.24 -17.02
C GLU A 36 11.00 -1.07 -17.78
N THR A 37 10.12 -1.00 -18.78
CA THR A 37 10.03 -2.02 -19.83
C THR A 37 10.65 -1.45 -21.11
N LEU A 38 11.90 -1.82 -21.39
CA LEU A 38 12.50 -1.53 -22.69
C LEU A 38 12.32 -2.73 -23.63
N PRO A 39 11.89 -2.51 -24.88
CA PRO A 39 11.80 -3.59 -25.86
C PRO A 39 13.17 -4.10 -26.34
N PHE A 40 14.27 -3.48 -25.89
CA PHE A 40 15.65 -3.85 -26.20
C PHE A 40 16.57 -3.59 -24.99
N SER A 41 17.72 -4.27 -24.95
CA SER A 41 18.75 -4.02 -23.93
C SER A 41 19.54 -2.75 -24.28
N ALA A 42 19.42 -1.72 -23.44
CA ALA A 42 20.21 -0.49 -23.56
C ALA A 42 21.49 -0.52 -22.69
N SER A 43 22.01 -1.72 -22.35
CA SER A 43 23.10 -1.88 -21.37
C SER A 43 24.36 -1.06 -21.68
N ARG A 44 24.62 -0.74 -22.95
CA ARG A 44 25.76 0.07 -23.41
C ARG A 44 25.74 1.53 -22.94
N ILE A 45 24.59 2.04 -22.51
CA ILE A 45 24.46 3.39 -21.94
C ILE A 45 24.31 3.38 -20.42
N TYR A 46 24.55 2.22 -19.78
CA TYR A 46 24.49 2.06 -18.31
C TYR A 46 23.16 2.54 -17.69
N TYR A 47 22.06 2.38 -18.43
CA TYR A 47 20.75 2.81 -17.96
C TYR A 47 20.27 1.95 -16.79
N SER A 48 19.50 2.58 -15.91
CA SER A 48 18.64 1.94 -14.93
C SER A 48 17.47 2.86 -14.62
N SER A 49 16.51 2.35 -13.85
CA SER A 49 15.41 3.17 -13.32
C SER A 49 15.90 4.38 -12.52
N GLY A 50 17.02 4.24 -11.80
CA GLY A 50 17.63 5.32 -11.00
C GLY A 50 18.23 6.43 -11.86
N SER A 51 19.03 6.09 -12.87
CA SER A 51 19.62 7.08 -13.79
C SER A 51 18.57 7.73 -14.68
N THR A 52 17.59 6.98 -15.19
CA THR A 52 16.47 7.53 -15.97
C THR A 52 15.65 8.52 -15.15
N ALA A 53 15.23 8.14 -13.94
CA ALA A 53 14.49 9.03 -13.05
C ALA A 53 15.30 10.29 -12.69
N SER A 54 16.63 10.16 -12.54
CA SER A 54 17.53 11.29 -12.28
C SER A 54 17.62 12.27 -13.46
N VAL A 55 17.69 11.77 -14.69
CA VAL A 55 17.67 12.61 -15.90
C VAL A 55 16.35 13.38 -15.99
N TRP A 56 15.23 12.70 -15.78
CA TRP A 56 13.90 13.33 -15.76
C TRP A 56 13.79 14.38 -14.66
N ALA A 57 14.19 14.07 -13.42
CA ALA A 57 14.18 15.02 -12.33
C ALA A 57 14.99 16.28 -12.68
N ARG A 58 16.20 16.13 -13.22
CA ARG A 58 17.05 17.26 -13.62
C ARG A 58 16.39 18.11 -14.72
N TYR A 59 15.77 17.48 -15.70
CA TYR A 59 15.05 18.18 -16.78
C TYR A 59 13.86 18.97 -16.23
N LEU A 60 13.01 18.31 -15.43
CA LEU A 60 11.81 18.90 -14.84
C LEU A 60 12.14 20.04 -13.87
N ILE A 61 13.20 19.91 -13.05
CA ILE A 61 13.72 20.99 -12.21
C ILE A 61 14.15 22.17 -13.08
N LYS A 62 14.99 21.94 -14.09
CA LYS A 62 15.55 23.00 -14.93
C LYS A 62 14.46 23.74 -15.71
N LYS A 63 13.36 23.08 -16.05
CA LYS A 63 12.22 23.67 -16.77
C LYS A 63 11.07 24.10 -15.86
N ASN A 64 11.20 23.91 -14.55
CA ASN A 64 10.15 24.18 -13.57
C ASN A 64 8.81 23.51 -13.93
N LEU A 65 8.88 22.27 -14.41
CA LEU A 65 7.72 21.47 -14.83
C LEU A 65 7.36 20.43 -13.78
N HIS A 66 6.07 20.26 -13.51
CA HIS A 66 5.53 19.28 -12.56
C HIS A 66 6.31 19.23 -11.22
N PRO A 67 6.45 20.35 -10.48
CA PRO A 67 7.22 20.41 -9.24
C PRO A 67 6.86 19.31 -8.23
N ASP A 68 5.59 18.93 -8.15
CA ASP A 68 5.12 17.88 -7.25
C ASP A 68 5.62 16.50 -7.68
N LEU A 69 5.68 16.24 -8.99
CA LEU A 69 6.24 14.99 -9.52
C LEU A 69 7.74 14.89 -9.21
N VAL A 70 8.49 15.98 -9.36
CA VAL A 70 9.93 16.00 -9.04
C VAL A 70 10.16 15.58 -7.60
N SER A 71 9.41 16.14 -6.66
CA SER A 71 9.58 15.79 -5.24
C SER A 71 9.39 14.31 -4.97
N LYS A 72 8.37 13.71 -5.59
CA LYS A 72 8.08 12.29 -5.44
C LYS A 72 9.15 11.41 -6.12
N ILE A 73 9.72 11.83 -7.25
CA ILE A 73 10.86 11.16 -7.87
C ILE A 73 12.06 11.17 -6.92
N ILE A 74 12.40 12.33 -6.33
CA ILE A 74 13.53 12.44 -5.40
C ILE A 74 13.31 11.57 -4.15
N ILE A 75 12.09 11.54 -3.60
CA ILE A 75 11.74 10.64 -2.48
C ILE A 75 11.89 9.17 -2.89
N GLY A 76 11.42 8.80 -4.08
CA GLY A 76 11.60 7.44 -4.62
C GLY A 76 13.07 7.06 -4.73
N LEU A 77 13.90 7.95 -5.28
CA LEU A 77 15.35 7.77 -5.36
C LEU A 77 15.98 7.64 -3.97
N LEU A 78 15.59 8.44 -2.98
CA LEU A 78 16.09 8.33 -1.59
C LEU A 78 15.78 6.98 -0.95
N LYS A 79 14.64 6.37 -1.28
CA LYS A 79 14.18 5.09 -0.72
C LYS A 79 14.63 3.86 -1.50
N ARG A 80 15.42 4.04 -2.56
CA ARG A 80 15.92 2.92 -3.38
C ARG A 80 16.75 1.94 -2.56
N ASN A 81 16.87 0.71 -3.08
CA ASN A 81 17.84 -0.25 -2.56
C ASN A 81 19.26 0.13 -3.03
N LEU A 82 20.07 0.67 -2.11
CA LEU A 82 21.45 1.07 -2.38
C LEU A 82 22.32 -0.10 -2.87
N PHE A 83 22.04 -1.34 -2.44
CA PHE A 83 22.83 -2.51 -2.83
C PHE A 83 22.59 -2.97 -4.27
N LEU A 84 21.51 -2.49 -4.92
CA LEU A 84 21.19 -2.78 -6.31
C LEU A 84 21.60 -1.64 -7.25
N SER A 85 22.17 -0.55 -6.73
CA SER A 85 22.49 0.65 -7.50
C SER A 85 23.91 0.61 -8.07
N SER A 86 24.08 1.03 -9.32
CA SER A 86 25.40 1.12 -9.96
C SER A 86 26.10 2.44 -9.65
N THR A 87 27.42 2.53 -9.85
CA THR A 87 28.17 3.79 -9.68
C THR A 87 27.66 4.91 -10.61
N HIS A 88 27.20 4.55 -11.81
CA HIS A 88 26.61 5.50 -12.75
C HIS A 88 25.28 6.07 -12.23
N ASP A 89 24.42 5.21 -11.69
CA ASP A 89 23.15 5.64 -11.09
C ASP A 89 23.38 6.55 -9.91
N GLU A 90 24.27 6.16 -9.00
CA GLU A 90 24.60 6.95 -7.81
C GLU A 90 25.12 8.34 -8.17
N ALA A 91 25.96 8.46 -9.19
CA ALA A 91 26.43 9.76 -9.68
C ALA A 91 25.27 10.59 -10.27
N ALA A 92 24.40 9.99 -11.09
CA ALA A 92 23.25 10.68 -11.68
C ALA A 92 22.27 11.16 -10.61
N ILE A 93 22.00 10.31 -9.60
CA ILE A 93 21.13 10.59 -8.47
C ILE A 93 21.71 11.72 -7.61
N ALA A 94 23.00 11.69 -7.29
CA ALA A 94 23.65 12.75 -6.52
C ALA A 94 23.53 14.12 -7.21
N ILE A 95 23.71 14.18 -8.54
CA ILE A 95 23.51 15.42 -9.32
C ILE A 95 22.04 15.86 -9.27
N ALA A 96 21.09 14.94 -9.43
CA ALA A 96 19.67 15.27 -9.35
C ALA A 96 19.26 15.80 -7.96
N MET A 97 19.74 15.17 -6.89
CA MET A 97 19.52 15.61 -5.50
C MET A 97 20.14 16.97 -5.24
N ARG A 98 21.35 17.23 -5.75
CA ARG A 98 21.99 18.54 -5.63
C ARG A 98 21.18 19.63 -6.33
N ASN A 99 20.74 19.37 -7.57
CA ASN A 99 19.88 20.29 -8.31
C ASN A 99 18.55 20.54 -7.59
N TYR A 100 17.98 19.49 -6.99
CA TYR A 100 16.75 19.58 -6.21
C TYR A 100 16.93 20.47 -4.99
N HIS A 101 17.98 20.22 -4.21
CA HIS A 101 18.32 21.01 -3.04
C HIS A 101 18.53 22.48 -3.38
N ASP A 102 19.39 22.76 -4.38
CA ASP A 102 19.73 24.13 -4.77
C ASP A 102 18.51 24.91 -5.30
N HIS A 103 17.55 24.22 -5.93
CA HIS A 103 16.37 24.86 -6.50
C HIS A 103 15.18 24.98 -5.52
N TYR A 104 14.94 23.98 -4.67
CA TYR A 104 13.73 23.92 -3.83
C TYR A 104 13.97 23.98 -2.31
N GLU A 105 15.13 23.57 -1.81
CA GLU A 105 15.35 23.42 -0.35
C GLU A 105 16.39 24.39 0.22
N LYS A 106 17.14 25.07 -0.62
CA LYS A 106 18.19 26.00 -0.19
C LYS A 106 17.61 27.26 0.46
N GLY A 107 17.63 27.28 1.80
CA GLY A 107 17.60 28.51 2.59
C GLY A 107 16.23 29.16 2.82
N TYR A 108 15.13 28.42 2.71
CA TYR A 108 13.80 28.96 2.94
C TYR A 108 13.30 28.71 4.37
N PRO A 109 12.99 29.76 5.17
CA PRO A 109 12.26 29.57 6.42
C PRO A 109 10.90 28.94 6.10
N THR A 110 10.68 27.74 6.64
CA THR A 110 9.50 26.91 6.33
C THR A 110 8.68 26.73 7.59
N SER A 111 7.37 26.62 7.45
CA SER A 111 6.47 26.29 8.57
C SER A 111 5.42 25.29 8.12
N ALA A 112 4.92 24.49 9.05
CA ALA A 112 3.82 23.56 8.81
C ALA A 112 2.69 23.85 9.78
N ALA A 113 1.46 23.81 9.30
CA ALA A 113 0.27 23.80 10.14
C ALA A 113 -0.71 22.73 9.67
N VAL A 114 -1.33 22.04 10.61
CA VAL A 114 -2.41 21.09 10.37
C VAL A 114 -3.66 21.61 11.05
N GLN A 115 -4.75 21.71 10.29
CA GLN A 115 -6.02 22.23 10.76
C GLN A 115 -7.14 21.22 10.55
N LEU A 116 -8.08 21.16 11.50
CA LEU A 116 -9.35 20.44 11.37
C LEU A 116 -10.48 21.47 11.29
N ASP A 117 -11.15 21.56 10.14
CA ASP A 117 -12.17 22.58 9.85
C ASP A 117 -11.68 24.01 10.20
N GLY A 118 -10.42 24.32 9.86
CA GLY A 118 -9.80 25.62 10.14
C GLY A 118 -9.31 25.81 11.59
N THR A 119 -9.59 24.88 12.50
CA THR A 119 -9.04 24.90 13.87
C THR A 119 -7.67 24.25 13.91
N ASP A 120 -6.67 24.91 14.47
CA ASP A 120 -5.32 24.38 14.55
C ASP A 120 -5.25 23.12 15.43
N LEU A 121 -4.73 22.03 14.84
CA LEU A 121 -4.33 20.82 15.56
C LEU A 121 -2.85 20.85 15.90
N PHE A 122 -2.02 21.34 14.97
CA PHE A 122 -0.57 21.31 15.06
C PHE A 122 0.03 22.48 14.29
N ARG A 123 1.05 23.13 14.86
CA ARG A 123 1.87 24.14 14.18
C ARG A 123 3.33 23.93 14.52
N PHE A 124 4.20 24.12 13.53
CA PHE A 124 5.64 24.04 13.71
C PHE A 124 6.37 24.98 12.77
N GLU A 125 7.43 25.60 13.27
CA GLU A 125 8.32 26.46 12.49
C GLU A 125 9.70 25.82 12.37
N PHE A 126 10.15 25.61 11.15
CA PHE A 126 11.49 25.12 10.86
C PHE A 126 12.44 26.33 10.84
N ALA A 127 12.89 26.77 12.01
CA ALA A 127 13.84 27.87 12.15
C ALA A 127 15.20 27.45 11.58
N ASN A 128 15.65 28.10 10.48
CA ASN A 128 16.92 27.86 9.78
C ASN A 128 17.26 26.36 9.64
N LEU A 129 16.99 25.77 8.48
CA LEU A 129 17.23 24.35 8.12
C LEU A 129 18.64 23.76 8.41
N GLY A 130 19.57 24.51 9.02
CA GLY A 130 20.70 23.97 9.79
C GLY A 130 20.32 23.38 11.17
N SER A 131 19.05 23.42 11.56
CA SER A 131 18.53 22.82 12.78
C SER A 131 18.61 21.30 12.77
N LYS A 132 19.08 20.69 13.87
CA LYS A 132 19.27 19.24 14.07
C LYS A 132 17.97 18.39 14.05
N GLN A 133 16.80 18.96 13.71
CA GLN A 133 15.52 18.25 13.67
C GLN A 133 14.74 18.57 12.37
N PRO A 134 15.06 17.89 11.25
CA PRO A 134 14.35 18.08 9.99
C PRO A 134 12.98 17.36 9.93
N PHE A 135 12.62 16.64 11.00
CA PHE A 135 11.40 15.86 11.09
C PHE A 135 10.63 16.26 12.34
N VAL A 136 9.33 16.46 12.19
CA VAL A 136 8.42 16.68 13.29
C VAL A 136 7.16 15.86 13.07
N GLY A 137 6.59 15.32 14.15
CA GLY A 137 5.37 14.54 14.13
C GLY A 137 4.48 14.88 15.32
N ALA A 138 3.18 14.70 15.15
CA ALA A 138 2.20 14.80 16.21
C ALA A 138 1.24 13.61 16.10
N ASN A 139 1.00 12.95 17.24
CA ASN A 139 0.03 11.87 17.34
C ASN A 139 -1.15 12.36 18.16
N PHE A 140 -2.36 12.06 17.69
CA PHE A 140 -3.59 12.42 18.36
C PHE A 140 -4.41 11.16 18.58
N ASP A 141 -4.87 10.95 19.81
CA ASP A 141 -5.81 9.88 20.12
C ASP A 141 -7.18 10.17 19.49
N THR A 142 -7.72 9.19 18.75
CA THR A 142 -8.96 9.34 17.99
C THR A 142 -10.14 9.65 18.91
N GLU A 143 -10.24 9.00 20.08
CA GLU A 143 -11.34 9.30 21.03
C GLU A 143 -11.26 10.73 21.57
N SER A 144 -10.05 11.18 21.89
CA SER A 144 -9.80 12.53 22.37
C SER A 144 -10.18 13.57 21.31
N LEU A 145 -9.87 13.33 20.04
CA LEU A 145 -10.32 14.17 18.94
C LEU A 145 -11.85 14.16 18.80
N ILE A 146 -12.49 12.98 18.88
CA ILE A 146 -13.95 12.85 18.81
C ILE A 146 -14.63 13.67 19.91
N LYS A 147 -14.14 13.57 21.15
CA LYS A 147 -14.68 14.31 22.30
C LYS A 147 -14.44 15.82 22.15
N LYS A 148 -13.22 16.22 21.81
CA LYS A 148 -12.82 17.64 21.74
C LYS A 148 -13.50 18.40 20.59
N TYR A 149 -13.64 17.77 19.43
CA TYR A 149 -14.18 18.41 18.22
C TYR A 149 -15.59 17.94 17.86
N ASN A 150 -16.24 17.18 18.76
CA ASN A 150 -17.57 16.61 18.58
C ASN A 150 -17.73 15.89 17.24
N LEU A 151 -16.85 14.92 16.98
CA LEU A 151 -16.79 14.15 15.72
C LEU A 151 -17.65 12.88 15.75
N ALA A 152 -18.59 12.77 16.69
CA ALA A 152 -19.50 11.64 16.76
C ALA A 152 -20.62 11.80 15.72
N ASN A 153 -20.99 10.70 15.05
CA ASN A 153 -22.13 10.65 14.11
C ASN A 153 -22.10 11.72 13.01
N LEU A 154 -20.93 11.96 12.42
CA LEU A 154 -20.76 12.93 11.34
C LEU A 154 -21.66 12.57 10.14
N THR A 155 -22.53 13.50 9.76
CA THR A 155 -23.33 13.43 8.52
C THR A 155 -22.63 14.07 7.33
N VAL A 156 -21.64 14.93 7.60
CA VAL A 156 -20.82 15.61 6.60
C VAL A 156 -19.35 15.37 6.93
N PRO A 157 -18.50 15.01 5.94
CA PRO A 157 -17.07 14.85 6.16
C PRO A 157 -16.41 16.12 6.72
N LYS A 158 -15.46 15.92 7.62
CA LYS A 158 -14.62 16.98 8.18
C LYS A 158 -13.34 17.13 7.36
N THR A 159 -12.82 18.34 7.27
CA THR A 159 -11.65 18.62 6.43
C THR A 159 -10.39 18.75 7.27
N LEU A 160 -9.40 17.90 6.98
CA LEU A 160 -8.04 18.04 7.49
C LEU A 160 -7.19 18.80 6.46
N SER A 161 -6.72 19.99 6.80
CA SER A 161 -5.92 20.86 5.92
C SER A 161 -4.46 20.89 6.36
N PHE A 162 -3.56 20.71 5.40
CA PHE A 162 -2.10 20.82 5.58
C PHE A 162 -1.63 22.10 4.90
N LEU A 163 -1.05 23.00 5.69
CA LEU A 163 -0.70 24.34 5.25
C LEU A 163 0.80 24.58 5.43
N ASN A 164 1.36 25.41 4.53
CA ASN A 164 2.66 26.06 4.72
C ASN A 164 2.44 27.56 4.95
N PRO A 165 2.24 28.02 6.21
CA PRO A 165 1.96 29.42 6.51
C PRO A 165 3.03 30.41 6.03
N SER A 166 4.30 30.02 6.01
CA SER A 166 5.41 30.89 5.58
C SER A 166 5.40 31.12 4.06
N LYS A 167 4.64 30.33 3.30
CA LYS A 167 4.55 30.38 1.83
C LYS A 167 5.92 30.30 1.14
N SER A 168 6.89 29.72 1.85
CA SER A 168 8.29 29.62 1.43
C SER A 168 8.80 28.21 1.76
N GLY A 169 9.68 27.69 0.92
CA GLY A 169 10.16 26.32 0.99
C GLY A 169 9.08 25.27 0.75
N ARG A 170 9.44 24.00 0.95
CA ARG A 170 8.55 22.84 0.76
C ARG A 170 8.36 22.11 2.08
N VAL A 171 7.12 21.73 2.35
CA VAL A 171 6.75 20.82 3.45
C VAL A 171 6.25 19.53 2.82
N TYR A 172 6.90 18.42 3.14
CA TYR A 172 6.37 17.09 2.87
C TYR A 172 5.69 16.58 4.13
N TYR A 173 4.54 15.94 3.97
CA TYR A 173 3.80 15.39 5.08
C TYR A 173 3.33 13.97 4.76
N ASN A 174 3.11 13.21 5.82
CA ASN A 174 2.37 11.96 5.79
C ASN A 174 1.34 12.03 6.93
N ALA A 175 0.14 11.50 6.69
CA ALA A 175 -0.92 11.43 7.66
C ALA A 175 -1.54 10.04 7.63
N THR A 176 -1.63 9.42 8.80
CA THR A 176 -2.21 8.09 8.99
C THR A 176 -3.37 8.20 9.96
N LEU A 177 -4.47 7.48 9.68
CA LEU A 177 -5.61 7.36 10.57
C LEU A 177 -5.89 5.87 10.81
N ASP A 178 -5.74 5.45 12.06
CA ASP A 178 -6.13 4.11 12.50
C ASP A 178 -7.54 4.16 13.08
N TYR A 179 -8.44 3.32 12.57
CA TYR A 179 -9.85 3.29 12.96
C TYR A 179 -10.43 1.88 12.88
N SER A 180 -11.47 1.64 13.68
CA SER A 180 -12.29 0.43 13.58
C SER A 180 -13.48 0.66 12.66
N VAL A 181 -13.91 -0.41 12.01
CA VAL A 181 -14.97 -0.43 11.01
C VAL A 181 -16.09 -1.36 11.46
N ASP A 182 -17.33 -0.99 11.17
CA ASP A 182 -18.47 -1.89 11.32
C ASP A 182 -18.42 -2.94 10.21
N PHE A 183 -17.99 -4.16 10.55
CA PHE A 183 -17.84 -5.26 9.58
C PHE A 183 -19.15 -5.60 8.87
N SER A 184 -20.33 -5.29 9.42
CA SER A 184 -21.61 -5.59 8.79
C SER A 184 -21.95 -4.69 7.60
N LYS A 185 -21.21 -3.58 7.43
CA LYS A 185 -21.45 -2.55 6.41
C LYS A 185 -20.21 -2.29 5.56
N ILE A 186 -19.23 -3.18 5.66
CA ILE A 186 -17.92 -2.92 5.10
C ILE A 186 -17.88 -3.50 3.67
N GLU A 187 -17.76 -2.63 2.68
CA GLU A 187 -17.71 -3.03 1.27
C GLU A 187 -16.31 -3.48 0.86
N PRO A 188 -16.16 -4.41 -0.11
CA PRO A 188 -14.86 -4.76 -0.68
C PRO A 188 -14.09 -3.53 -1.17
N LYS A 189 -12.76 -3.54 -1.02
CA LYS A 189 -11.89 -2.45 -1.49
C LYS A 189 -10.58 -2.98 -2.05
N ASP A 190 -10.13 -2.39 -3.16
CA ASP A 190 -8.85 -2.67 -3.82
C ASP A 190 -8.05 -1.36 -3.91
N GLU A 191 -6.93 -1.30 -3.18
CA GLU A 191 -5.92 -0.24 -3.22
C GLU A 191 -4.58 -0.81 -3.70
N GLY A 192 -4.62 -1.62 -4.77
CA GLY A 192 -3.46 -2.26 -5.39
C GLY A 192 -3.38 -3.78 -5.15
N ILE A 193 -4.25 -4.32 -4.30
CA ILE A 193 -4.42 -5.74 -4.05
C ILE A 193 -5.92 -6.03 -4.10
N SER A 194 -6.34 -6.95 -4.96
CA SER A 194 -7.71 -7.45 -4.98
C SER A 194 -7.80 -8.77 -4.22
N ILE A 195 -8.81 -8.93 -3.37
CA ILE A 195 -9.03 -10.15 -2.59
C ILE A 195 -10.46 -10.61 -2.76
N SER A 196 -10.63 -11.90 -2.96
CA SER A 196 -11.93 -12.57 -2.95
C SER A 196 -11.87 -13.81 -2.06
N ARG A 197 -12.96 -14.04 -1.33
CA ARG A 197 -13.15 -15.20 -0.46
C ARG A 197 -14.34 -16.00 -0.97
N GLN A 198 -14.17 -17.30 -1.12
CA GLN A 198 -15.24 -18.24 -1.48
C GLN A 198 -15.23 -19.41 -0.49
N ILE A 199 -16.42 -19.84 -0.07
CA ILE A 199 -16.60 -20.99 0.81
C ILE A 199 -17.27 -22.09 0.00
N PHE A 200 -16.78 -23.32 0.11
CA PHE A 200 -17.30 -24.50 -0.57
C PHE A 200 -17.66 -25.58 0.44
N ASP A 201 -18.73 -26.33 0.16
CA ASP A 201 -19.09 -27.54 0.92
C ASP A 201 -18.18 -28.74 0.57
N ASP A 202 -18.46 -29.89 1.17
CA ASP A 202 -17.74 -31.15 0.95
C ASP A 202 -17.84 -31.69 -0.49
N LYS A 203 -18.79 -31.17 -1.28
CA LYS A 203 -19.01 -31.49 -2.70
C LYS A 203 -18.46 -30.41 -3.62
N MET A 204 -17.65 -29.48 -3.11
CA MET A 204 -17.07 -28.36 -3.87
C MET A 204 -18.13 -27.42 -4.48
N LYS A 205 -19.33 -27.38 -3.91
CA LYS A 205 -20.37 -26.42 -4.31
C LYS A 205 -20.20 -25.12 -3.51
N PRO A 206 -20.26 -23.94 -4.17
CA PRO A 206 -20.20 -22.66 -3.46
C PRO A 206 -21.34 -22.49 -2.45
N VAL A 207 -21.00 -22.07 -1.24
CA VAL A 207 -21.94 -21.70 -0.18
C VAL A 207 -22.13 -20.19 -0.20
N THR A 208 -23.22 -19.72 -0.82
CA THR A 208 -23.47 -18.28 -1.04
C THR A 208 -24.42 -17.66 -0.04
N ASP A 209 -25.24 -18.46 0.65
CA ASP A 209 -26.17 -18.00 1.69
C ASP A 209 -25.53 -17.93 3.08
N LEU A 210 -24.25 -18.34 3.20
CA LEU A 210 -23.45 -18.35 4.42
C LEU A 210 -24.11 -19.12 5.57
N LYS A 211 -24.94 -20.13 5.22
CA LYS A 211 -25.51 -21.08 6.16
C LYS A 211 -24.63 -22.30 6.23
N LEU A 212 -23.92 -22.44 7.35
CA LEU A 212 -23.01 -23.55 7.60
C LEU A 212 -23.63 -24.51 8.60
N LYS A 213 -23.41 -25.81 8.46
CA LYS A 213 -23.93 -26.81 9.39
C LYS A 213 -22.84 -27.24 10.37
N ARG A 214 -23.21 -27.31 11.65
CA ARG A 214 -22.30 -27.72 12.72
C ARG A 214 -21.67 -29.08 12.44
N GLY A 215 -20.36 -29.17 12.63
CA GLY A 215 -19.57 -30.39 12.43
C GLY A 215 -19.19 -30.69 10.98
N GLU A 216 -19.87 -30.07 10.00
CA GLU A 216 -19.49 -30.19 8.59
C GLU A 216 -18.22 -29.39 8.28
N VAL A 217 -17.53 -29.81 7.23
CA VAL A 217 -16.24 -29.26 6.84
C VAL A 217 -16.41 -28.43 5.59
N TYR A 218 -15.86 -27.22 5.60
CA TYR A 218 -15.93 -26.28 4.49
C TYR A 218 -14.53 -25.88 4.03
N LEU A 219 -14.34 -25.85 2.71
CA LEU A 219 -13.11 -25.34 2.11
C LEU A 219 -13.25 -23.85 1.85
N VAL A 220 -12.33 -23.05 2.39
CA VAL A 220 -12.24 -21.63 2.11
C VAL A 220 -11.14 -21.40 1.08
N ARG A 221 -11.49 -20.71 -0.01
CA ARG A 221 -10.56 -20.25 -1.03
C ARG A 221 -10.41 -18.74 -0.95
N LEU A 222 -9.19 -18.31 -0.70
CA LEU A 222 -8.76 -16.92 -0.82
C LEU A 222 -8.02 -16.74 -2.14
N ARG A 223 -8.49 -15.81 -2.97
CA ARG A 223 -7.80 -15.43 -4.20
C ARG A 223 -7.35 -13.99 -4.11
N THR A 224 -6.04 -13.80 -4.19
CA THR A 224 -5.36 -12.50 -4.19
C THR A 224 -4.86 -12.20 -5.60
N ILE A 225 -5.15 -11.01 -6.12
CA ILE A 225 -4.68 -10.56 -7.43
C ILE A 225 -3.87 -9.28 -7.27
N THR A 226 -2.66 -9.26 -7.80
CA THR A 226 -1.76 -8.09 -7.76
C THR A 226 -1.26 -7.76 -9.17
N ARG A 227 -1.22 -6.47 -9.51
CA ARG A 227 -0.74 -6.00 -10.84
C ARG A 227 0.77 -5.83 -10.89
N ARG A 228 1.41 -5.74 -9.73
CA ARG A 228 2.85 -5.61 -9.55
C ARG A 228 3.30 -6.48 -8.38
N PRO A 229 4.60 -6.78 -8.26
CA PRO A 229 5.11 -7.46 -7.09
C PRO A 229 4.87 -6.65 -5.81
N ILE A 230 4.55 -7.34 -4.73
CA ILE A 230 4.36 -6.77 -3.39
C ILE A 230 5.44 -7.35 -2.46
N ALA A 231 6.26 -6.48 -1.88
CA ALA A 231 7.21 -6.86 -0.84
C ALA A 231 6.51 -6.93 0.52
N ASP A 232 6.96 -7.86 1.37
CA ASP A 232 6.47 -8.04 2.74
C ASP A 232 4.94 -8.08 2.80
N PHE A 233 4.37 -8.99 2.02
CA PHE A 233 2.94 -9.21 1.92
C PHE A 233 2.42 -9.99 3.14
N VAL A 234 1.34 -9.51 3.73
CA VAL A 234 0.56 -10.24 4.72
C VAL A 234 -0.88 -10.37 4.25
N LEU A 235 -1.43 -11.57 4.34
CA LEU A 235 -2.84 -11.90 4.18
C LEU A 235 -3.38 -12.41 5.51
N ARG A 236 -4.49 -11.87 5.96
CA ARG A 236 -5.21 -12.29 7.16
C ARG A 236 -6.68 -12.48 6.81
N ASP A 237 -7.21 -13.67 7.03
CA ASP A 237 -8.64 -13.98 6.92
C ASP A 237 -9.17 -14.43 8.28
N PRO A 238 -9.84 -13.52 9.02
CA PRO A 238 -10.49 -13.87 10.27
C PRO A 238 -11.67 -14.80 10.01
N ILE A 239 -11.83 -15.82 10.87
CA ILE A 239 -12.94 -16.78 10.76
C ILE A 239 -14.13 -16.34 11.62
N PRO A 240 -15.35 -16.80 11.34
CA PRO A 240 -16.48 -16.61 12.23
C PRO A 240 -16.20 -17.24 13.60
N SER A 241 -16.62 -16.60 14.68
CA SER A 241 -16.40 -17.10 16.05
C SER A 241 -17.09 -18.43 16.36
N VAL A 242 -18.05 -18.84 15.52
CA VAL A 242 -18.73 -20.14 15.60
C VAL A 242 -17.94 -21.28 14.96
N SER A 243 -16.81 -20.97 14.33
CA SER A 243 -15.99 -21.89 13.55
C SER A 243 -14.56 -21.99 14.06
N GLU A 244 -13.88 -23.08 13.72
CA GLU A 244 -12.45 -23.28 13.92
C GLU A 244 -11.76 -23.63 12.60
N ILE A 245 -10.48 -23.29 12.46
CA ILE A 245 -9.66 -23.78 11.35
C ILE A 245 -9.22 -25.22 11.66
N VAL A 246 -9.41 -26.11 10.70
CA VAL A 246 -8.92 -27.49 10.80
C VAL A 246 -7.44 -27.49 10.42
N ASN A 247 -6.57 -27.74 11.41
CA ASN A 247 -5.13 -27.76 11.18
C ASN A 247 -4.65 -29.12 10.65
N THR A 248 -4.72 -29.27 9.33
CA THR A 248 -4.24 -30.43 8.55
C THR A 248 -2.76 -30.81 8.74
N SER A 249 -1.94 -29.97 9.39
CA SER A 249 -0.53 -30.32 9.69
C SER A 249 -0.39 -31.26 10.90
N PHE A 250 -1.45 -31.43 11.70
CA PHE A 250 -1.46 -32.36 12.82
C PHE A 250 -1.66 -33.81 12.35
N GLN A 251 -0.91 -34.73 12.96
CA GLN A 251 -0.96 -36.18 12.65
C GLN A 251 -2.34 -36.82 12.84
N THR A 252 -3.21 -36.17 13.62
CA THR A 252 -4.57 -36.64 13.94
C THR A 252 -5.61 -36.24 12.89
N GLU A 253 -5.27 -35.34 11.95
CA GLU A 253 -6.16 -34.94 10.87
C GLU A 253 -5.98 -35.85 9.64
N GLY A 254 -7.10 -36.20 8.99
CA GLY A 254 -7.09 -37.16 7.88
C GLY A 254 -6.36 -36.63 6.63
N LEU A 255 -5.62 -37.51 5.95
CA LEU A 255 -4.90 -37.21 4.70
C LEU A 255 -5.79 -36.61 3.59
N SER A 256 -7.09 -36.93 3.59
CA SER A 256 -8.07 -36.39 2.65
C SER A 256 -8.33 -34.89 2.81
N LEU A 257 -8.21 -34.35 4.03
CA LEU A 257 -8.35 -32.90 4.27
C LEU A 257 -7.09 -32.15 3.85
N ALA A 258 -5.91 -32.75 4.08
CA ALA A 258 -4.64 -32.20 3.63
C ALA A 258 -4.58 -32.06 2.09
N SER A 259 -5.19 -33.00 1.34
CA SER A 259 -5.27 -32.89 -0.13
C SER A 259 -6.14 -31.74 -0.63
N LEU A 260 -7.11 -31.26 0.15
CA LEU A 260 -7.96 -30.12 -0.23
C LEU A 260 -7.21 -28.78 -0.16
N GLU A 261 -6.15 -28.71 0.65
CA GLU A 261 -5.31 -27.50 0.79
C GLU A 261 -4.15 -27.47 -0.22
N GLN A 262 -3.98 -28.53 -1.01
CA GLN A 262 -2.88 -28.65 -1.94
C GLN A 262 -3.16 -27.84 -3.21
N SER A 263 -2.61 -26.63 -3.30
CA SER A 263 -2.58 -25.90 -4.57
C SER A 263 -1.47 -26.49 -5.47
N GLU A 264 -1.75 -26.75 -6.75
CA GLU A 264 -0.78 -27.25 -7.76
C GLU A 264 0.37 -26.28 -8.10
N LYS A 265 0.66 -25.28 -7.26
CA LYS A 265 1.68 -24.28 -7.55
C LYS A 265 3.09 -24.78 -7.27
N SER A 266 3.86 -24.91 -8.36
CA SER A 266 5.32 -24.93 -8.32
C SER A 266 5.83 -23.53 -7.97
N TYR A 267 6.47 -23.38 -6.81
CA TYR A 267 7.14 -22.14 -6.43
C TYR A 267 8.41 -22.00 -7.27
N THR A 268 8.60 -20.84 -7.90
CA THR A 268 9.86 -20.55 -8.61
C THR A 268 11.02 -20.44 -7.61
N TRP A 269 12.26 -20.71 -8.04
CA TRP A 269 13.43 -20.77 -7.15
C TRP A 269 13.74 -19.47 -6.39
N PHE A 270 13.19 -18.33 -6.84
CA PHE A 270 13.33 -17.01 -6.21
C PHE A 270 12.13 -16.61 -5.33
N GLU A 271 11.04 -17.39 -5.33
CA GLU A 271 9.90 -17.16 -4.45
C GLU A 271 10.13 -17.91 -3.13
N SER A 272 10.13 -17.18 -2.02
CA SER A 272 10.10 -17.80 -0.70
C SER A 272 8.74 -18.46 -0.50
N ARG A 273 8.74 -19.66 0.08
CA ARG A 273 7.49 -20.28 0.49
C ARG A 273 6.82 -19.37 1.52
N PRO A 274 5.52 -19.03 1.34
CA PRO A 274 4.83 -18.23 2.33
C PRO A 274 4.79 -18.97 3.66
N MET A 275 4.96 -18.24 4.75
CA MET A 275 4.74 -18.77 6.09
C MET A 275 3.26 -18.67 6.42
N ILE A 276 2.66 -19.82 6.71
CA ILE A 276 1.24 -19.96 7.02
C ILE A 276 1.07 -20.24 8.50
N GLU A 277 0.23 -19.45 9.15
CA GLU A 277 -0.19 -19.63 10.54
C GLU A 277 -1.70 -19.84 10.58
N LYS A 278 -2.12 -21.01 11.04
CA LYS A 278 -3.53 -21.32 11.33
C LYS A 278 -3.79 -21.00 12.79
N ARG A 279 -4.22 -19.77 13.07
CA ARG A 279 -4.53 -19.31 14.43
C ARG A 279 -5.97 -19.66 14.79
N TYR A 280 -6.31 -19.56 16.07
CA TYR A 280 -7.69 -19.81 16.54
C TYR A 280 -8.71 -18.86 15.91
N ASP A 281 -8.32 -17.62 15.63
CA ASP A 281 -9.20 -16.54 15.18
C ASP A 281 -9.04 -16.19 13.69
N ALA A 282 -7.96 -16.64 13.04
CA ALA A 282 -7.65 -16.25 11.67
C ALA A 282 -6.67 -17.20 10.97
N PHE A 283 -6.83 -17.30 9.65
CA PHE A 283 -5.80 -17.79 8.75
C PHE A 283 -4.86 -16.62 8.40
N VAL A 284 -3.56 -16.77 8.69
CA VAL A 284 -2.55 -15.74 8.40
C VAL A 284 -1.50 -16.31 7.49
N LEU A 285 -1.16 -15.56 6.44
CA LEU A 285 -0.11 -15.87 5.51
C LEU A 285 0.83 -14.67 5.39
N THR A 286 2.13 -14.92 5.49
CA THR A 286 3.17 -13.91 5.27
C THR A 286 4.12 -14.36 4.16
N SER A 287 4.50 -13.44 3.29
CA SER A 287 5.50 -13.66 2.25
C SER A 287 6.40 -12.44 2.14
N SER A 288 7.71 -12.64 2.10
CA SER A 288 8.67 -11.54 1.84
C SER A 288 8.50 -10.97 0.43
N TYR A 289 7.95 -11.75 -0.50
CA TYR A 289 7.75 -11.33 -1.89
C TYR A 289 6.56 -12.07 -2.50
N LEU A 290 5.55 -11.32 -2.93
CA LEU A 290 4.43 -11.83 -3.73
C LEU A 290 4.58 -11.33 -5.16
N SER A 291 4.78 -12.23 -6.11
CA SER A 291 4.88 -11.89 -7.54
C SER A 291 3.58 -11.26 -8.06
N ALA A 292 3.67 -10.52 -9.17
CA ALA A 292 2.48 -10.04 -9.87
C ALA A 292 1.68 -11.23 -10.43
N GLY A 293 0.36 -11.20 -10.31
CA GLY A 293 -0.52 -12.23 -10.85
C GLY A 293 -1.61 -12.66 -9.88
N ILE A 294 -2.09 -13.89 -10.08
CA ILE A 294 -3.18 -14.50 -9.31
C ILE A 294 -2.60 -15.52 -8.34
N HIS A 295 -2.94 -15.39 -7.06
CA HIS A 295 -2.53 -16.28 -5.99
C HIS A 295 -3.75 -16.85 -5.29
N GLU A 296 -3.76 -18.17 -5.10
CA GLU A 296 -4.85 -18.88 -4.46
C GLU A 296 -4.33 -19.59 -3.22
N TYR A 297 -5.05 -19.42 -2.12
CA TYR A 297 -4.76 -20.05 -0.84
C TYR A 297 -6.02 -20.75 -0.36
N LEU A 298 -5.83 -21.96 0.15
CA LEU A 298 -6.89 -22.85 0.56
C LEU A 298 -6.69 -23.19 2.03
N TYR A 299 -7.74 -23.10 2.82
CA TYR A 299 -7.74 -23.65 4.17
C TYR A 299 -9.11 -24.23 4.51
N VAL A 300 -9.12 -25.15 5.46
CA VAL A 300 -10.34 -25.83 5.88
C VAL A 300 -10.86 -25.23 7.19
N MET A 301 -12.17 -25.01 7.28
CA MET A 301 -12.84 -24.62 8.53
C MET A 301 -14.02 -25.52 8.86
N ARG A 302 -14.36 -25.59 10.15
CA ARG A 302 -15.50 -26.36 10.69
C ARG A 302 -16.30 -25.50 11.67
N PRO A 303 -17.62 -25.37 11.52
CA PRO A 303 -18.47 -24.76 12.54
C PRO A 303 -18.59 -25.70 13.75
N ILE A 304 -18.22 -25.21 14.94
CA ILE A 304 -18.23 -25.96 16.20
C ILE A 304 -19.43 -25.61 17.09
N SER A 305 -20.00 -24.43 16.91
CA SER A 305 -21.15 -23.92 17.66
C SER A 305 -22.26 -23.47 16.72
N ALA A 306 -23.53 -23.60 17.14
CA ALA A 306 -24.67 -23.09 16.39
C ALA A 306 -24.98 -21.64 16.78
N GLY A 307 -25.43 -20.82 15.84
CA GLY A 307 -25.77 -19.41 16.04
C GLY A 307 -25.22 -18.47 14.96
N ASN A 308 -25.50 -17.18 15.11
CA ASN A 308 -25.02 -16.16 14.19
C ASN A 308 -23.68 -15.59 14.64
N SER A 309 -22.76 -15.39 13.70
CA SER A 309 -21.46 -14.76 13.96
C SER A 309 -21.06 -13.84 12.83
N MET A 310 -20.36 -12.76 13.19
CA MET A 310 -19.73 -11.90 12.21
C MET A 310 -18.66 -12.68 11.44
N LEU A 311 -18.61 -12.46 10.14
CA LEU A 311 -17.53 -12.91 9.28
C LEU A 311 -16.75 -11.67 8.83
N PRO A 312 -15.66 -11.30 9.54
CA PRO A 312 -14.87 -10.13 9.19
C PRO A 312 -14.27 -10.24 7.78
N SER A 313 -13.86 -9.11 7.22
CA SER A 313 -13.18 -9.09 5.92
C SER A 313 -11.86 -9.86 5.95
N ALA A 314 -11.59 -10.63 4.90
CA ALA A 314 -10.22 -11.00 4.59
C ALA A 314 -9.47 -9.74 4.13
N THR A 315 -8.26 -9.54 4.64
CA THR A 315 -7.42 -8.37 4.38
C THR A 315 -6.05 -8.81 3.92
N GLY A 316 -5.49 -8.15 2.91
CA GLY A 316 -4.14 -8.39 2.44
C GLY A 316 -3.45 -7.06 2.15
N GLN A 317 -2.23 -6.88 2.64
CA GLN A 317 -1.55 -5.59 2.60
C GLN A 317 -0.03 -5.76 2.50
N ALA A 318 0.64 -4.71 2.01
CA ALA A 318 2.07 -4.56 2.18
C ALA A 318 2.36 -4.08 3.62
N MET A 319 3.18 -4.81 4.38
CA MET A 319 3.43 -4.51 5.81
C MET A 319 4.00 -3.11 6.04
N TYR A 320 4.85 -2.62 5.13
CA TYR A 320 5.55 -1.33 5.27
C TYR A 320 5.00 -0.20 4.38
N GLU A 321 3.99 -0.51 3.58
CA GLU A 321 3.25 0.43 2.72
C GLU A 321 1.74 0.16 2.90
N PRO A 322 1.17 0.45 4.08
CA PRO A 322 -0.20 0.05 4.44
C PRO A 322 -1.28 0.70 3.57
N GLU A 323 -0.93 1.74 2.80
CA GLU A 323 -1.80 2.29 1.76
C GLU A 323 -2.07 1.29 0.62
N ILE A 324 -1.21 0.29 0.42
CA ILE A 324 -1.38 -0.79 -0.56
C ILE A 324 -2.03 -1.96 0.15
N PHE A 325 -3.34 -2.07 -0.03
CA PHE A 325 -4.10 -3.15 0.58
C PHE A 325 -5.30 -3.56 -0.28
N GLY A 326 -5.87 -4.69 0.09
CA GLY A 326 -7.13 -5.21 -0.41
C GLY A 326 -7.94 -5.75 0.74
N ARG A 327 -9.25 -5.67 0.63
CA ARG A 327 -10.15 -6.36 1.57
C ARG A 327 -11.43 -6.82 0.91
N THR A 328 -11.97 -7.94 1.39
CA THR A 328 -13.32 -8.39 1.04
C THR A 328 -14.37 -7.56 1.76
N GLY A 329 -15.64 -7.78 1.42
CA GLY A 329 -16.73 -7.38 2.27
C GLY A 329 -16.72 -8.15 3.60
N GLY A 330 -17.46 -7.64 4.57
CA GLY A 330 -17.80 -8.38 5.79
C GLY A 330 -19.23 -8.87 5.70
N ASP A 331 -19.50 -10.00 6.35
CA ASP A 331 -20.79 -10.69 6.26
C ASP A 331 -21.21 -11.24 7.64
N ILE A 332 -22.37 -11.89 7.69
CA ILE A 332 -22.84 -12.67 8.84
C ILE A 332 -22.98 -14.13 8.39
N VAL A 333 -22.43 -15.04 9.20
CA VAL A 333 -22.57 -16.49 9.02
C VAL A 333 -23.59 -17.01 10.02
N GLU A 334 -24.52 -17.85 9.54
CA GLU A 334 -25.46 -18.61 10.37
C GLU A 334 -24.98 -20.06 10.46
N ALA A 335 -24.56 -20.48 11.66
CA ALA A 335 -24.25 -21.88 11.94
C ALA A 335 -25.51 -22.63 12.42
N LEU A 336 -26.03 -23.50 11.55
CA LEU A 336 -27.15 -24.40 11.80
C LEU A 336 -26.75 -25.54 12.74
N LYS A 337 -27.75 -26.07 13.44
CA LYS A 337 -27.57 -27.15 14.43
C LYS A 337 -27.10 -28.47 13.84
#